data_AF-A0A2V5XRI5-F1
#
_entry.id   AF-A0A2V5XRI5-F1
#
_cell.length_a   1.000
_cell.length_b   1.000
_cell.length_c   1.000
_cell.angle_alpha   90.00
_cell.angle_beta   90.00
_cell.angle_gamma   90.00
#
_symmetry.space_group_name_H-M   'P 1'
#
loop_
_entity.id
_entity.type
_entity.pdbx_description
1 polymer ?
#
loop_
_entity_poly.entity_id
_entity_poly.type
_entity_poly.pdbx_seq_one_letter_code
_entity_poly.pdbx_strand_id
1 'polypeptide(L)'
;MATHARFVFIHSDDDSGNFTLTLRPFRQDDVDLLSGLMANQDFMRFSLGVYTREQTLGVLEKVLARQNANMPSLFAAMLRSNGMLLGYCGFEKIGMSLKKQTIHRGFLTNVFSRSRARWGKESAV
;
A
#
# COMPACT_ATOMS: atom_id res chain seq x y z
N MET A 1 11.18 6.43 22.02
CA MET A 1 10.06 5.48 21.94
C MET A 1 10.07 4.86 20.55
N ALA A 2 10.32 3.55 20.46
CA ALA A 2 10.33 2.86 19.17
C ALA A 2 8.89 2.62 18.72
N THR A 3 8.48 3.30 17.65
CA THR A 3 7.19 3.07 16.99
C THR A 3 7.26 1.71 16.33
N HIS A 4 6.67 0.70 16.97
CA HIS A 4 6.56 -0.63 16.39
C HIS A 4 5.51 -0.57 15.30
N ALA A 5 5.94 -0.65 14.03
CA ALA A 5 5.01 -0.90 12.93
C ALA A 5 4.46 -2.32 13.11
N ARG A 6 3.20 -2.43 13.55
CA ARG A 6 2.48 -3.70 13.57
C ARG A 6 1.95 -3.96 12.16
N PHE A 7 2.63 -4.84 11.43
CA PHE A 7 2.11 -5.36 10.18
C PHE A 7 1.05 -6.41 10.52
N VAL A 8 -0.21 -6.14 10.17
CA VAL A 8 -1.27 -7.14 10.22
C VAL A 8 -1.21 -7.92 8.91
N PHE A 9 -0.77 -9.17 8.96
CA PHE A 9 -0.88 -10.09 7.83
C PHE A 9 -2.28 -10.69 7.87
N ILE A 10 -3.03 -10.54 6.78
CA ILE A 10 -4.28 -11.27 6.60
C ILE A 10 -3.92 -12.71 6.28
N HIS A 11 -4.16 -13.60 7.25
CA HIS A 11 -4.03 -15.05 7.08
C HIS A 11 -5.27 -15.56 6.34
N SER A 12 -5.08 -16.37 5.30
CA SER A 12 -6.15 -17.16 4.68
C SER A 12 -6.18 -18.50 5.39
N ASP A 13 -7.37 -18.94 5.82
CA ASP A 13 -7.61 -20.26 6.45
C ASP A 13 -7.52 -21.41 5.43
N ASP A 14 -6.38 -21.50 4.73
CA ASP A 14 -6.04 -22.70 3.97
C ASP A 14 -5.14 -23.58 4.87
N ASP A 15 -5.67 -24.75 5.24
CA ASP A 15 -5.04 -25.74 6.14
C ASP A 15 -3.70 -26.28 5.63
N SER A 16 -3.29 -25.90 4.41
CA SER A 16 -2.01 -26.25 3.79
C SER A 16 -0.79 -25.53 4.41
N GLY A 17 -1.01 -24.47 5.19
CA GLY A 17 0.04 -23.68 5.85
C GLY A 17 0.95 -22.90 4.88
N ASN A 18 0.68 -22.92 3.58
CA ASN A 18 1.47 -22.25 2.55
C ASN A 18 0.62 -21.27 1.74
N PHE A 19 0.37 -20.07 2.28
CA PHE A 19 -0.20 -18.98 1.50
C PHE A 19 0.93 -18.21 0.79
N THR A 20 0.84 -18.09 -0.53
CA THR A 20 1.78 -17.27 -1.31
C THR A 20 1.08 -16.04 -1.85
N LEU A 21 1.69 -14.88 -1.64
CA LEU A 21 1.21 -13.62 -2.19
C LEU A 21 1.92 -13.27 -3.51
N THR A 22 1.19 -12.58 -4.37
CA THR A 22 1.75 -11.82 -5.49
C THR A 22 1.50 -10.34 -5.23
N LEU A 23 2.57 -9.57 -5.12
CA LEU A 23 2.49 -8.12 -5.08
C LEU A 23 2.63 -7.60 -6.51
N ARG A 24 1.58 -6.94 -7.02
CA ARG A 24 1.61 -6.32 -8.35
C ARG A 24 1.15 -4.87 -8.29
N PRO A 25 1.58 -4.02 -9.25
CA PRO A 25 1.02 -2.67 -9.37
C PRO A 25 -0.51 -2.72 -9.51
N PHE A 26 -1.18 -1.72 -8.95
CA PHE A 26 -2.60 -1.51 -9.19
C PHE A 26 -2.84 -1.09 -10.64
N ARG A 27 -4.01 -1.43 -11.15
CA ARG A 27 -4.52 -1.12 -12.49
C ARG A 27 -5.84 -0.35 -12.37
N GLN A 28 -6.22 0.36 -13.43
CA GLN A 28 -7.49 1.09 -13.49
C GLN A 28 -8.69 0.16 -13.20
N ASP A 29 -8.65 -1.05 -13.75
CA ASP A 29 -9.73 -2.05 -13.63
C ASP A 29 -9.83 -2.69 -12.25
N ASP A 30 -8.88 -2.42 -11.33
CA ASP A 30 -8.94 -2.94 -9.96
C ASP A 30 -9.93 -2.15 -9.07
N VAL A 31 -10.60 -1.12 -9.61
CA VAL A 31 -11.51 -0.26 -8.84
C VAL A 31 -12.62 -1.04 -8.15
N ASP A 32 -13.20 -2.03 -8.81
CA ASP A 32 -14.31 -2.81 -8.25
C ASP A 32 -13.82 -3.78 -7.17
N LEU A 33 -12.65 -4.40 -7.37
CA LEU A 33 -12.00 -5.26 -6.38
C LEU A 33 -11.63 -4.47 -5.12
N LEU A 34 -11.00 -3.30 -5.31
CA LEU A 34 -10.63 -2.43 -4.21
C LEU A 34 -11.88 -1.87 -3.51
N SER A 35 -12.94 -1.54 -4.27
CA SER A 35 -14.20 -1.05 -3.70
C SER A 35 -14.86 -2.12 -2.82
N GLY A 36 -14.79 -3.39 -3.19
CA GLY A 36 -15.28 -4.49 -2.35
C GLY A 36 -14.58 -4.55 -0.98
N LEU A 37 -13.25 -4.35 -0.97
CA LEU A 37 -12.48 -4.28 0.27
C LEU A 37 -12.77 -3.02 1.09
N MET A 38 -12.79 -1.85 0.46
CA MET A 38 -12.99 -0.59 1.17
C MET A 38 -14.44 -0.36 1.60
N ALA A 39 -15.40 -1.11 1.05
CA ALA A 39 -16.78 -1.14 1.54
C ALA A 39 -16.97 -2.09 2.73
N ASN A 40 -16.01 -2.97 3.02
CA ASN A 40 -16.11 -3.95 4.10
C ASN A 40 -15.84 -3.28 5.47
N GLN A 41 -16.79 -3.38 6.39
CA GLN A 41 -16.70 -2.75 7.72
C GLN A 41 -15.58 -3.32 8.60
N ASP A 42 -15.33 -4.63 8.53
CA ASP A 42 -14.27 -5.28 9.32
C ASP A 42 -12.89 -4.86 8.80
N PHE A 43 -12.74 -4.82 7.48
CA PHE A 43 -11.51 -4.34 6.84
C PHE A 43 -11.25 -2.86 7.16
N MET A 44 -12.30 -2.03 7.18
CA MET A 44 -12.20 -0.59 7.45
C MET A 44 -12.39 -0.21 8.92
N ARG A 45 -12.46 -1.18 9.84
CA ARG A 45 -12.81 -0.97 11.25
C ARG A 45 -11.97 0.09 11.97
N PHE A 46 -10.69 0.20 11.59
CA PHE A 46 -9.74 1.15 12.17
C PHE A 46 -9.44 2.34 11.25
N SER A 47 -10.20 2.49 10.17
CA SER A 47 -10.14 3.61 9.23
C SER A 47 -11.18 4.67 9.59
N LEU A 48 -11.27 5.75 8.80
CA LEU A 48 -12.27 6.82 8.96
C LEU A 48 -13.69 6.43 8.50
N GLY A 49 -13.99 5.14 8.39
CA GLY A 49 -15.24 4.60 7.84
C GLY A 49 -15.05 3.88 6.50
N VAL A 50 -16.11 3.16 6.09
CA VAL A 50 -16.17 2.48 4.78
C VAL A 50 -16.29 3.48 3.64
N TYR A 51 -15.78 3.12 2.47
CA TYR A 51 -15.76 3.99 1.29
C TYR A 51 -16.81 3.54 0.27
N THR A 52 -17.42 4.51 -0.42
CA THR A 52 -18.16 4.23 -1.67
C THR A 52 -17.19 3.87 -2.79
N ARG A 53 -17.74 3.39 -3.91
CA ARG A 53 -16.96 3.10 -5.11
C ARG A 53 -16.27 4.37 -5.66
N GLU A 54 -16.95 5.51 -5.63
CA GLU A 54 -16.42 6.80 -6.08
C GLU A 54 -15.28 7.28 -5.19
N GLN A 55 -15.42 7.14 -3.86
CA GLN A 55 -14.35 7.43 -2.92
C GLN A 55 -13.15 6.50 -3.13
N THR A 56 -13.41 5.22 -3.39
CA THR A 56 -12.39 4.22 -3.70
C THR A 56 -11.66 4.54 -5.01
N LEU A 57 -12.37 5.00 -6.04
CA LEU A 57 -11.76 5.47 -7.28
C LEU A 57 -10.77 6.60 -6.99
N GLY A 58 -11.13 7.58 -6.16
CA GLY A 58 -10.22 8.66 -5.77
C GLY A 58 -8.97 8.18 -5.00
N VAL A 59 -9.05 7.06 -4.28
CA VAL A 59 -7.88 6.41 -3.67
C VAL A 59 -7.02 5.75 -4.74
N LEU A 60 -7.64 4.97 -5.63
CA LEU A 60 -6.95 4.27 -6.72
C LEU A 60 -6.23 5.24 -7.66
N GLU A 61 -6.87 6.35 -8.03
CA GLU A 61 -6.27 7.39 -8.87
C GLU A 61 -4.98 7.97 -8.26
N LYS A 62 -4.96 8.19 -6.94
CA LYS A 62 -3.75 8.65 -6.23
C LYS A 62 -2.63 7.61 -6.29
N VAL A 63 -2.98 6.33 -6.15
CA VAL A 63 -2.03 5.21 -6.24
C VAL A 63 -1.45 5.13 -7.66
N LEU A 64 -2.30 5.21 -8.68
CA LEU A 64 -1.89 5.16 -10.09
C LEU A 64 -1.03 6.38 -10.48
N ALA A 65 -1.41 7.58 -10.04
CA ALA A 65 -0.62 8.79 -10.28
C ALA A 65 0.79 8.69 -9.69
N ARG A 66 0.92 8.13 -8.48
CA ARG A 66 2.24 7.87 -7.86
C ARG A 66 3.04 6.80 -8.61
N GLN A 67 2.40 5.71 -9.03
CA GLN A 67 3.03 4.66 -9.84
C GLN A 67 3.60 5.23 -11.15
N ASN A 68 2.79 6.00 -11.88
CA ASN A 68 3.19 6.60 -13.16
C ASN A 68 4.32 7.63 -13.00
N ALA A 69 4.40 8.29 -11.84
CA ALA A 69 5.48 9.21 -11.50
C ALA A 69 6.75 8.52 -10.95
N ASN A 70 6.82 7.18 -10.93
CA ASN A 70 7.90 6.40 -10.30
C ASN A 70 8.16 6.79 -8.82
N MET A 71 7.07 7.14 -8.12
CA MET A 71 7.07 7.48 -6.70
C MET A 71 6.71 6.24 -5.87
N PRO A 72 7.09 6.21 -4.58
CA PRO A 72 6.62 5.19 -3.65
C PRO A 72 5.09 5.11 -3.68
N SER A 73 4.56 3.92 -3.94
CA SER A 73 3.13 3.67 -4.06
C SER A 73 2.72 2.33 -3.44
N LEU A 74 1.42 2.09 -3.41
CA LEU A 74 0.80 0.86 -2.94
C LEU A 74 0.75 -0.19 -4.06
N PHE A 75 0.83 -1.45 -3.67
CA PHE A 75 0.69 -2.62 -4.51
C PHE A 75 -0.52 -3.42 -4.06
N ALA A 76 -1.20 -4.04 -5.02
CA ALA A 76 -2.26 -4.99 -4.77
C ALA A 76 -1.63 -6.29 -4.22
N ALA A 77 -2.09 -6.72 -3.05
CA ALA A 77 -1.69 -7.98 -2.44
C ALA A 77 -2.68 -9.08 -2.86
N MET A 78 -2.30 -9.86 -3.86
CA MET A 78 -3.14 -10.89 -4.44
C MET A 78 -2.76 -12.26 -3.87
N LEU A 79 -3.74 -13.07 -3.51
CA LEU A 79 -3.52 -14.48 -3.23
C LEU A 79 -3.14 -15.20 -4.53
N ARG A 80 -1.99 -15.87 -4.56
CA ARG A 80 -1.46 -16.48 -5.78
C ARG A 80 -2.34 -17.60 -6.32
N SER A 81 -3.00 -18.37 -5.46
CA SER A 81 -3.75 -19.57 -5.85
C SER A 81 -4.99 -19.24 -6.68
N ASN A 82 -5.68 -18.14 -6.39
CA ASN A 82 -6.97 -17.81 -7.00
C ASN A 82 -7.06 -16.36 -7.53
N GLY A 83 -6.01 -15.56 -7.38
CA GLY A 83 -6.01 -14.17 -7.82
C GLY A 83 -6.95 -13.26 -7.00
N MET A 84 -7.34 -13.66 -5.79
CA MET A 84 -8.17 -12.85 -4.91
C MET A 84 -7.37 -11.67 -4.34
N LEU A 85 -7.95 -10.46 -4.38
CA LEU A 85 -7.36 -9.30 -3.72
C LEU A 85 -7.60 -9.40 -2.21
N LEU A 86 -6.54 -9.58 -1.43
CA LEU A 86 -6.63 -9.68 0.04
C LEU A 86 -6.47 -8.31 0.71
N GLY A 87 -5.84 -7.37 0.03
CA GLY A 87 -5.57 -6.04 0.55
C GLY A 87 -4.50 -5.34 -0.27
N TYR A 88 -3.82 -4.39 0.35
CA TYR A 88 -2.74 -3.65 -0.28
C TYR A 88 -1.61 -3.39 0.70
N CYS A 89 -0.39 -3.31 0.17
CA CYS A 89 0.79 -2.92 0.93
C CYS A 89 1.77 -2.16 0.05
N GLY A 90 2.67 -1.39 0.64
CA GLY A 90 3.67 -0.67 -0.13
C GLY A 90 4.27 0.47 0.66
N PHE A 91 4.71 1.48 -0.07
CA PHE A 91 5.46 2.59 0.48
C PHE A 91 4.71 3.88 0.22
N GLU A 92 4.48 4.66 1.27
CA GLU A 92 3.95 6.01 1.13
C GLU A 92 5.04 7.05 1.37
N LYS A 93 5.03 8.09 0.53
CA LYS A 93 5.91 9.25 0.70
C LYS A 93 5.36 10.17 1.80
N ILE A 94 5.42 9.74 3.06
CA ILE A 94 5.09 10.62 4.19
C ILE A 94 6.30 11.52 4.45
N GLY A 95 6.29 12.74 3.91
CA GLY A 95 7.29 13.79 4.19
C GLY A 95 8.69 13.57 3.62
N MET A 96 8.90 12.58 2.75
CA MET A 96 10.20 12.24 2.15
C MET A 96 10.52 13.08 0.91
N SER A 97 11.80 13.31 0.59
CA SER A 97 12.25 13.93 -0.67
C SER A 97 13.13 12.96 -1.45
N LEU A 98 13.08 13.02 -2.78
CA LEU A 98 14.05 12.30 -3.62
C LEU A 98 15.45 12.84 -3.31
N LYS A 99 16.40 11.94 -3.02
CA LYS A 99 17.79 12.32 -2.74
C LYS A 99 18.72 11.99 -3.88
N LYS A 100 18.55 10.82 -4.49
CA LYS A 100 19.36 10.38 -5.63
C LYS A 100 18.67 9.25 -6.37
N GLN A 101 19.11 9.03 -7.59
CA GLN A 101 18.84 7.82 -8.36
C GLN A 101 20.12 6.96 -8.35
N THR A 102 19.97 5.65 -8.26
CA THR A 102 21.09 4.69 -8.22
C THR A 102 20.71 3.43 -8.99
N ILE A 103 21.69 2.58 -9.30
CA ILE A 103 21.42 1.20 -9.72
C ILE A 103 21.61 0.29 -8.50
N HIS A 104 20.60 -0.52 -8.18
CA HIS A 104 20.69 -1.54 -7.13
C HIS A 104 20.30 -2.89 -7.74
N ARG A 105 21.22 -3.87 -7.67
CA ARG A 105 21.04 -5.20 -8.30
C ARG A 105 20.62 -5.15 -9.78
N GLY A 106 21.14 -4.17 -10.52
CA GLY A 106 20.81 -3.98 -11.95
C GLY A 106 19.54 -3.16 -12.21
N PHE A 107 18.81 -2.73 -11.18
CA PHE A 107 17.57 -1.97 -11.33
C PHE A 107 17.79 -0.48 -11.02
N LEU A 108 17.29 0.40 -11.89
CA LEU A 108 17.22 1.83 -11.61
C LEU A 108 16.31 2.06 -10.40
N THR A 109 16.86 2.68 -9.36
CA THR A 109 16.24 2.80 -8.04
C THR A 109 16.28 4.24 -7.56
N ASN A 110 15.11 4.78 -7.23
CA ASN A 110 14.97 6.10 -6.62
C ASN A 110 15.11 6.00 -5.09
N VAL A 111 16.07 6.73 -4.52
CA VAL A 111 16.31 6.77 -3.06
C VAL A 111 15.65 8.01 -2.48
N PHE A 112 14.66 7.80 -1.62
CA PHE A 112 13.96 8.86 -0.90
C PHE A 112 14.43 8.91 0.56
N SER A 113 14.50 10.11 1.15
CA SER A 113 14.78 10.23 2.59
C SER A 113 14.04 11.41 3.23
N ARG A 114 13.83 11.29 4.55
CA ARG A 114 13.36 12.38 5.42
C ARG A 114 14.53 13.02 6.14
N SER A 115 14.53 14.35 6.25
CA SER A 115 15.51 15.03 7.11
C SER A 115 15.22 14.73 8.59
N ARG A 116 16.29 14.50 9.38
CA ARG A 116 16.20 14.22 10.84
C ARG A 116 15.38 15.29 11.58
N ALA A 117 15.53 16.57 11.22
CA ALA A 117 14.82 17.69 11.84
C ALA A 117 13.28 17.61 11.73
N ARG A 118 12.73 16.83 10.78
CA ARG A 118 11.29 16.66 10.57
C ARG A 118 10.70 15.39 11.21
N TRP A 119 11.48 14.59 11.93
CA TRP A 119 10.97 13.36 12.58
C TRP A 119 10.13 13.66 13.83
N GLY A 120 10.42 14.74 14.56
CA GLY A 120 9.81 15.02 15.87
C GLY A 120 8.60 15.98 15.86
N LYS A 121 8.17 16.51 14.71
CA LYS A 121 7.12 17.54 14.64
C LYS A 121 5.72 17.03 14.28
N GLU A 122 5.57 15.75 13.93
CA GLU A 122 4.32 15.18 13.39
C GLU A 122 3.80 13.97 14.19
N SER A 123 4.45 13.59 15.29
CA SER A 123 3.96 12.52 16.19
C SER A 123 2.95 13.00 17.23
N ALA A 124 2.42 14.21 17.09
CA ALA A 124 1.47 14.81 18.02
C ALA A 124 0.23 15.29 17.25
N VAL A 125 -0.56 14.34 16.74
CA VAL A 125 -2.01 14.48 16.53
C VAL A 125 -2.63 13.13 16.82
#